data_AF-A0A0D2KWG8-F1
#
_entry.id   AF-A0A0D2KWG8-F1
#
_cell.length_a   1.000
_cell.length_b   1.000
_cell.length_c   1.000
_cell.angle_alpha   90.00
_cell.angle_beta   90.00
_cell.angle_gamma   90.00
#
_symmetry.space_group_name_H-M   'P 1'
#
loop_
_entity.id
_entity.type
_entity.pdbx_description
1 polymer ?
#
loop_
_entity_poly.entity_id
_entity_poly.type
_entity_poly.pdbx_seq_one_letter_code
_entity_poly.pdbx_strand_id
1 'polypeptide(L)'
;MDYAQQSKLLGGPIGLLKSFTTRCAAGISNESVNIFGGRDTTQSGMGRVIAHFHRIRKSDAIPGGAQEVLADLGIRQAMKMMPNAML
;
A
#
# COMPACT_ATOMS: atom_id res chain seq x y z
N MET A 1 -14.12 -5.99 -22.19
CA MET A 1 -12.83 -6.65 -21.86
C MET A 1 -13.15 -8.02 -21.34
N ASP A 2 -12.50 -9.05 -21.87
CA ASP A 2 -12.53 -10.37 -21.25
C ASP A 2 -11.60 -10.41 -20.01
N TYR A 3 -11.63 -11.52 -19.28
CA TYR A 3 -10.81 -11.67 -18.09
C TYR A 3 -9.30 -11.60 -18.39
N ALA A 4 -8.87 -12.13 -19.54
CA ALA A 4 -7.46 -12.13 -19.93
C ALA A 4 -6.94 -10.71 -20.16
N GLN A 5 -7.74 -9.87 -20.83
CA GLN A 5 -7.47 -8.48 -21.09
C GLN A 5 -7.52 -7.65 -19.79
N GLN A 6 -8.48 -7.90 -18.90
CA GLN A 6 -8.53 -7.28 -17.58
C GLN A 6 -7.28 -7.58 -16.76
N SER A 7 -6.91 -8.86 -16.66
CA SER A 7 -5.73 -9.30 -15.90
C SER A 7 -4.44 -8.68 -16.44
N LYS A 8 -4.31 -8.61 -17.78
CA LYS A 8 -3.16 -7.99 -18.45
C LYS A 8 -3.04 -6.49 -18.19
N LEU A 9 -4.16 -5.75 -18.17
CA LEU A 9 -4.15 -4.29 -18.12
C LEU A 9 -4.27 -3.73 -16.69
N LEU A 10 -4.96 -4.43 -15.79
CA LEU A 10 -5.33 -3.90 -14.48
C LEU A 10 -4.55 -4.52 -13.31
N GLY A 11 -4.06 -5.76 -13.43
CA GLY A 11 -3.42 -6.46 -12.31
C GLY A 11 -2.24 -5.70 -11.71
N GLY A 12 -1.31 -5.27 -12.56
CA GLY A 12 -0.11 -4.52 -12.17
C GLY A 12 -0.44 -3.15 -11.59
N PRO A 13 -1.21 -2.30 -12.30
CA PRO A 13 -1.63 -1.01 -11.76
C PRO A 13 -2.37 -1.08 -10.43
N ILE A 14 -3.28 -2.05 -10.24
CA ILE A 14 -3.98 -2.25 -8.96
C ILE A 14 -3.00 -2.64 -7.85
N GLY A 15 -2.08 -3.57 -8.15
CA GLY A 15 -1.03 -3.97 -7.20
C GLY A 15 -0.14 -2.80 -6.77
N LEU A 16 0.31 -1.99 -7.73
CA LEU A 16 1.11 -0.79 -7.46
C LEU A 16 0.33 0.25 -6.66
N LEU A 17 -0.93 0.51 -7.02
CA LEU A 17 -1.78 1.45 -6.31
C LEU A 17 -1.96 1.07 -4.85
N LYS A 18 -2.30 -0.20 -4.57
CA LYS A 18 -2.43 -0.69 -3.19
C LYS A 18 -1.11 -0.59 -2.42
N SER A 19 0.01 -0.98 -3.04
CA SER A 19 1.34 -0.90 -2.42
C SER A 19 1.68 0.55 -2.05
N PHE A 20 1.40 1.50 -2.95
CA PHE A 20 1.61 2.92 -2.73
C PHE A 20 0.72 3.48 -1.61
N THR A 21 -0.60 3.30 -1.68
CA THR A 21 -1.53 3.88 -0.70
C THR A 21 -1.31 3.35 0.71
N THR A 22 -0.99 2.06 0.86
CA THR A 22 -0.71 1.47 2.17
C THR A 22 0.66 1.89 2.73
N ARG A 23 1.63 2.23 1.88
CA ARG A 23 2.90 2.84 2.29
C ARG A 23 2.70 4.29 2.73
N CYS A 24 1.88 5.05 2.02
CA CYS A 24 1.45 6.38 2.46
C CYS A 24 0.73 6.33 3.80
N ALA A 25 -0.20 5.38 3.99
CA ALA A 25 -0.88 5.17 5.27
C ALA A 25 0.11 4.88 6.42
N ALA A 26 1.17 4.11 6.16
CA ALA A 26 2.23 3.90 7.14
C ALA A 26 2.97 5.21 7.51
N GLY A 27 3.31 6.03 6.52
CA GLY A 27 3.91 7.34 6.75
C GLY A 27 2.99 8.28 7.55
N ILE A 28 1.73 8.40 7.14
CA ILE A 28 0.72 9.21 7.83
C ILE A 28 0.54 8.74 9.28
N SER A 29 0.53 7.42 9.51
CA SER A 29 0.43 6.86 10.86
C SER A 29 1.61 7.26 11.74
N ASN A 30 2.84 7.21 11.20
CA ASN A 30 4.04 7.60 11.93
C ASN A 30 4.04 9.09 12.25
N GLU A 31 3.67 9.95 11.29
CA GLU A 31 3.60 11.40 11.55
C GLU A 31 2.48 11.77 12.53
N SER A 32 1.37 11.04 12.50
CA SER A 32 0.28 11.25 13.46
C SER A 32 0.75 10.96 14.90
N VAL A 33 1.60 9.95 15.09
CA VAL A 33 2.22 9.65 16.40
C VAL A 33 3.08 10.83 16.87
N ASN A 34 3.93 11.37 15.99
CA ASN A 34 4.77 12.53 16.32
C ASN A 34 3.95 13.76 16.71
N ILE A 35 2.85 14.04 16.00
CA ILE A 35 1.97 15.19 16.28
C ILE A 35 1.25 15.05 17.62
N PHE A 36 0.76 13.86 17.96
CA PHE A 36 0.01 13.63 19.19
C PHE A 36 0.91 13.37 20.41
N GLY A 37 2.22 13.20 20.21
CA GLY A 37 3.17 12.83 21.25
C GLY A 37 2.72 11.58 21.99
N GLY A 38 3.00 11.49 23.30
CA GLY A 38 2.63 10.31 24.11
C GLY A 38 1.14 10.01 24.22
N ARG A 39 0.25 10.89 23.71
CA ARG A 39 -1.19 10.63 23.65
C ARG A 39 -1.54 9.61 22.58
N ASP A 40 -0.66 9.35 21.61
CA ASP A 40 -0.85 8.35 20.55
C ASP A 40 -1.10 6.93 21.10
N THR A 41 -0.62 6.60 22.31
CA THR A 41 -0.81 5.31 22.97
C THR A 41 -2.14 5.18 23.72
N THR A 42 -2.87 6.29 23.89
CA THR A 42 -4.10 6.30 24.69
C THR A 42 -5.24 5.61 23.92
N GLN A 43 -5.82 4.56 24.50
CA GLN A 43 -6.94 3.83 23.89
C GLN A 43 -8.29 4.54 24.04
N SER A 44 -8.32 5.67 24.76
CA SER A 44 -9.50 6.49 25.02
C SER A 44 -9.19 7.97 24.77
N GLY A 45 -10.23 8.81 24.81
CA GLY A 45 -10.07 10.24 24.60
C GLY A 45 -9.54 10.59 23.21
N MET A 46 -8.71 11.63 23.15
CA MET A 46 -8.29 12.26 21.90
C MET A 46 -7.34 11.40 21.05
N GLY A 47 -6.50 10.56 21.67
CA GLY A 47 -5.52 9.73 20.97
C GLY A 47 -6.07 8.42 20.43
N ARG A 48 -7.29 8.03 20.82
CA ARG A 48 -7.90 6.73 20.49
C ARG A 48 -7.84 6.36 19.01
N VAL A 49 -8.09 7.33 18.13
CA VAL A 49 -8.11 7.11 16.68
C VAL A 49 -6.70 6.85 16.16
N ILE A 50 -5.70 7.61 16.63
CA ILE A 50 -4.30 7.44 16.24
C ILE A 50 -3.75 6.12 16.77
N ALA A 51 -4.04 5.80 18.03
CA ALA A 51 -3.68 4.53 18.67
C ALA A 51 -4.23 3.33 17.88
N HIS A 52 -5.50 3.41 17.47
CA HIS A 52 -6.14 2.38 16.69
C HIS A 52 -5.47 2.25 15.32
N PHE A 53 -5.36 3.37 14.58
CA PHE A 53 -4.80 3.40 13.24
C PHE A 53 -3.37 2.83 13.20
N HIS A 54 -2.51 3.22 14.15
CA HIS A 54 -1.12 2.74 14.21
C HIS A 54 -1.03 1.22 14.37
N ARG A 55 -1.91 0.61 15.16
CA ARG A 55 -1.97 -0.84 15.34
C ARG A 55 -2.54 -1.56 14.12
N ILE A 56 -3.60 -1.01 13.52
CA ILE A 56 -4.35 -1.73 12.48
C ILE A 56 -3.79 -1.53 11.07
N ARG A 57 -3.01 -0.49 10.77
CA ARG A 57 -2.54 -0.18 9.40
C ARG A 57 -1.96 -1.36 8.59
N LYS A 58 -1.40 -2.38 9.25
CA LYS A 58 -0.88 -3.59 8.59
C LYS A 58 -1.98 -4.51 8.05
N SER A 59 -3.20 -4.44 8.57
CA SER A 59 -4.38 -5.13 8.03
C SER A 59 -4.71 -4.70 6.61
N ASP A 60 -4.33 -3.50 6.20
CA ASP A 60 -4.58 -3.01 4.84
C ASP A 60 -3.41 -3.34 3.91
N ALA A 61 -2.20 -3.41 4.47
CA ALA A 61 -0.96 -3.61 3.73
C ALA A 61 -0.69 -5.08 3.33
N ILE A 62 -1.26 -6.06 4.04
CA ILE A 62 -0.91 -7.49 3.90
C ILE A 62 -1.95 -8.28 3.08
N PRO A 63 -3.27 -8.26 3.40
CA PRO A 63 -4.25 -9.13 2.76
C PRO A 63 -4.40 -8.83 1.27
N GLY A 64 -4.42 -9.86 0.42
CA GLY A 64 -4.39 -9.68 -1.03
C GLY A 64 -3.02 -9.26 -1.58
N GLY A 65 -1.94 -9.58 -0.87
CA GLY A 65 -0.56 -9.38 -1.30
C GLY A 65 0.17 -8.32 -0.48
N ALA A 66 1.38 -8.66 0.01
CA ALA A 66 2.27 -7.72 0.67
C ALA A 66 2.78 -6.65 -0.32
N GLN A 67 3.17 -5.49 0.22
CA GLN A 67 3.58 -4.32 -0.57
C GLN A 67 4.70 -4.64 -1.58
N GLU A 68 5.69 -5.42 -1.16
CA GLU A 68 6.85 -5.82 -1.94
C GLU A 68 6.45 -6.78 -3.05
N VAL A 69 5.55 -7.73 -2.75
CA VAL A 69 5.04 -8.72 -3.72
C VAL A 69 4.21 -8.03 -4.80
N LEU A 70 3.34 -7.09 -4.42
CA LEU A 70 2.53 -6.35 -5.38
C LEU A 70 3.35 -5.37 -6.23
N ALA A 71 4.39 -4.77 -5.64
CA ALA A 71 5.32 -3.93 -6.38
C ALA A 71 6.08 -4.76 -7.44
N ASP A 72 6.63 -5.92 -7.07
CA ASP A 72 7.30 -6.82 -7.99
C ASP A 72 6.37 -7.31 -9.10
N LEU A 73 5.13 -7.70 -8.77
CA LEU A 73 4.11 -8.06 -9.76
C LEU A 73 3.89 -6.94 -10.79
N GLY A 74 3.69 -5.70 -10.32
CA GLY A 74 3.45 -4.56 -11.19
C GLY A 74 4.62 -4.27 -12.12
N ILE A 75 5.85 -4.29 -11.58
CA ILE A 75 7.07 -4.08 -12.38
C ILE A 75 7.23 -5.20 -13.41
N ARG A 76 7.08 -6.47 -13.01
CA ARG A 76 7.22 -7.61 -13.95
C ARG A 76 6.18 -7.58 -15.06
N GLN A 77 4.94 -7.18 -14.75
CA GLN A 77 3.92 -7.03 -15.78
C GLN A 77 4.26 -5.89 -16.76
N ALA A 78 4.75 -4.76 -16.26
CA ALA A 78 5.19 -3.65 -17.10
C ALA A 78 6.41 -4.03 -17.97
N MET A 79 7.42 -4.67 -17.39
CA MET A 79 8.62 -5.13 -18.10
C MET A 79 8.30 -6.07 -19.26
N LYS A 80 7.32 -6.96 -19.10
CA LYS A 80 6.88 -7.86 -20.19
C LYS A 80 6.28 -7.14 -21.39
N MET A 81 5.80 -5.90 -21.20
CA MET A 81 5.17 -5.10 -22.25
C MET A 81 6.10 -4.01 -22.79
N MET A 82 7.23 -3.75 -22.14
CA MET A 82 8.19 -2.78 -22.64
C MET A 82 8.93 -3.34 -23.87
N PRO A 83 9.13 -2.52 -24.91
CA PRO A 83 9.94 -2.92 -26.06
C PRO A 83 11.40 -3.12 -25.63
N ASN A 84 12.11 -4.03 -26.30
CA ASN A 84 13.54 -4.19 -26.08
C ASN A 84 14.24 -2.86 -26.38
N ALA A 85 15.12 -2.44 -25.48
CA ALA A 85 15.93 -1.25 -25.71
C ALA A 85 16.76 -1.46 -26.99
N MET A 86 16.58 -0.59 -27.97
CA MET A 86 17.43 -0.50 -29.15
C MET A 86 18.29 0.75 -28.98
N LEU A 87 19.61 0.52 -28.87
CA LEU A 87 20.66 1.54 -28.83
C LEU A 87 21.09 1.88 -30.25
#